data_AF-A0AAE3N4W4-F1
#
_entry.id   AF-A0AAE3N4W4-F1
#
_cell.length_a   1.000
_cell.length_b   1.000
_cell.length_c   1.000
_cell.angle_alpha   90.00
_cell.angle_beta   90.00
_cell.angle_gamma   90.00
#
_symmetry.space_group_name_H-M   'P 1'
#
loop_
_entity.id
_entity.type
_entity.pdbx_description
1 polymer ?
#
loop_
_entity_poly.entity_id
_entity_poly.type
_entity_poly.pdbx_seq_one_letter_code
_entity_poly.pdbx_strand_id
1 'polypeptide(L)'
;MGIQIFNSDGSLFFETGAHVLTSVPGFTEEIGKIAATWAVAEGHLGCYYAVLLETTPDDALKQLGKQGASQVTKNSEAIAKEKLSGNELVTLLDLLNKLDSVRNRRNRVQHDIWSRRAGEAHILYAVHVDDYRRLFLEMAENAKDTDQAAGADRSITAANKYAANAANAFTLESLKTLRTDIELVSTDLIKAFFEKLNIGG
;
A
#
# COMPACT_ATOMS: atom_id res chain seq x y z
N MET A 1 7.77 14.31 -13.84
CA MET A 1 8.15 13.07 -14.56
C MET A 1 6.96 12.12 -14.57
N GLY A 2 6.72 11.47 -15.71
CA GLY A 2 5.57 10.59 -15.92
C GLY A 2 5.38 10.28 -17.40
N ILE A 3 4.36 9.49 -17.72
CA ILE A 3 3.93 9.21 -19.10
C ILE A 3 2.51 9.71 -19.32
N GLN A 4 2.22 10.06 -20.57
CA GLN A 4 0.89 10.37 -21.05
C GLN A 4 0.62 9.51 -22.29
N ILE A 5 -0.55 8.88 -22.32
CA ILE A 5 -1.05 8.03 -23.39
C ILE A 5 -2.22 8.78 -24.02
N PHE A 6 -2.19 8.92 -25.33
CA PHE A 6 -3.19 9.66 -26.10
C PHE A 6 -3.95 8.71 -27.04
N ASN A 7 -5.20 9.05 -27.31
CA ASN A 7 -6.00 8.43 -28.36
C ASN A 7 -5.49 8.85 -29.75
N SER A 8 -5.99 8.20 -30.79
CA SER A 8 -5.66 8.52 -32.20
C SER A 8 -6.10 9.92 -32.63
N ASP A 9 -7.09 10.51 -31.95
CA ASP A 9 -7.53 11.90 -32.16
C ASP A 9 -6.68 12.93 -31.41
N GLY A 10 -5.63 12.50 -30.70
CA GLY A 10 -4.74 13.34 -29.91
C GLY A 10 -5.28 13.74 -28.53
N SER A 11 -6.47 13.28 -28.15
CA SER A 11 -7.00 13.47 -26.79
C SER A 11 -6.23 12.63 -25.77
N LEU A 12 -6.03 13.16 -24.56
CA LEU A 12 -5.44 12.38 -23.47
C LEU A 12 -6.36 11.20 -23.16
N PHE A 13 -5.78 10.02 -22.96
CA PHE A 13 -6.48 8.81 -22.55
C PHE A 13 -6.12 8.42 -21.11
N PHE A 14 -4.82 8.43 -20.79
CA PHE A 14 -4.30 8.03 -19.49
C PHE A 14 -2.98 8.75 -19.19
N GLU A 15 -2.76 9.10 -17.93
CA GLU A 15 -1.50 9.67 -17.49
C GLU A 15 -1.04 9.08 -16.16
N THR A 16 0.26 8.96 -15.99
CA THR A 16 0.89 8.35 -14.82
C THR A 16 2.09 9.16 -14.39
N GLY A 17 2.22 9.43 -13.09
CA GLY A 17 3.42 10.02 -12.49
C GLY A 17 3.10 11.01 -11.38
N ALA A 18 4.15 11.59 -10.79
CA ALA A 18 4.01 12.52 -9.66
C ALA A 18 3.15 13.76 -9.98
N HIS A 19 3.12 14.18 -11.25
CA HIS A 19 2.30 15.32 -11.70
C HIS A 19 0.80 15.07 -11.51
N VAL A 20 0.35 13.81 -11.56
CA VAL A 20 -1.06 13.46 -11.32
C VAL A 20 -1.51 13.94 -9.93
N LEU A 21 -0.69 13.71 -8.90
CA LEU A 21 -0.96 14.15 -7.53
C LEU A 21 -0.97 15.67 -7.38
N THR A 22 -0.15 16.41 -8.15
CA THR A 22 -0.13 17.88 -8.10
C THR A 22 -1.46 18.50 -8.52
N SER A 23 -2.23 17.79 -9.36
CA SER A 23 -3.55 18.24 -9.80
C SER A 23 -4.69 17.93 -8.82
N VAL A 24 -4.43 17.16 -7.76
CA VAL A 24 -5.42 16.78 -6.74
C VAL A 24 -4.82 16.90 -5.33
N PRO A 25 -4.63 18.12 -4.80
CA PRO A 25 -3.88 18.34 -3.55
C PRO A 25 -4.42 17.56 -2.34
N GLY A 26 -5.75 17.38 -2.26
CA GLY A 26 -6.38 16.62 -1.18
C GLY A 26 -5.93 15.16 -1.11
N PHE A 27 -5.59 14.53 -2.24
CA PHE A 27 -5.01 13.18 -2.24
C PHE A 27 -3.62 13.17 -1.62
N THR A 28 -2.77 14.13 -2.00
CA THR A 28 -1.40 14.22 -1.47
C THR A 28 -1.40 14.41 0.05
N GLU A 29 -2.28 15.28 0.55
CA GLU A 29 -2.47 15.49 1.98
C GLU A 29 -2.89 14.19 2.69
N GLU A 30 -3.88 13.48 2.15
CA GLU A 30 -4.40 12.27 2.79
C GLU A 30 -3.38 11.11 2.73
N ILE A 31 -2.61 10.98 1.65
CA ILE A 31 -1.48 10.04 1.54
C ILE A 31 -0.45 10.31 2.65
N GLY A 32 -0.11 11.58 2.88
CA GLY A 32 0.79 11.98 3.96
C GLY A 32 0.25 11.61 5.34
N LYS A 33 -1.04 11.87 5.59
CA LYS A 33 -1.70 11.47 6.85
C LYS A 33 -1.72 9.96 7.05
N ILE A 34 -2.00 9.18 5.99
CA ILE A 34 -1.94 7.71 6.02
C ILE A 34 -0.53 7.25 6.42
N ALA A 35 0.51 7.81 5.82
CA ALA A 35 1.89 7.45 6.14
C ALA A 35 2.24 7.76 7.62
N ALA A 36 1.86 8.93 8.12
CA ALA A 36 2.09 9.30 9.52
C ALA A 36 1.31 8.40 10.49
N THR A 37 0.05 8.12 10.19
CA THR A 37 -0.82 7.25 11.02
C THR A 37 -0.29 5.82 11.05
N TRP A 38 0.18 5.32 9.91
CA TRP A 38 0.77 4.00 9.79
C TRP A 38 2.04 3.86 10.65
N ALA A 39 2.92 4.87 10.67
CA ALA A 39 4.11 4.85 11.52
C ALA A 39 3.77 4.73 13.01
N VAL A 40 2.68 5.37 13.46
CA VAL A 40 2.17 5.22 14.84
C VAL A 40 1.68 3.80 15.08
N ALA A 41 0.92 3.22 14.15
CA ALA A 41 0.44 1.84 14.25
C ALA A 41 1.59 0.83 14.34
N GLU A 42 2.67 1.01 13.58
CA GLU A 42 3.89 0.19 13.67
C GLU A 42 4.57 0.32 15.02
N GLY A 43 4.63 1.53 15.58
CA GLY A 43 5.14 1.76 16.94
C GLY A 43 4.32 0.98 17.99
N HIS A 44 2.99 1.10 17.96
CA HIS A 44 2.10 0.39 18.87
C HIS A 44 2.22 -1.13 18.72
N LEU A 45 2.34 -1.63 17.49
CA LEU A 45 2.60 -3.04 17.24
C LEU A 45 3.90 -3.50 17.89
N GLY A 46 4.98 -2.73 17.74
CA GLY A 46 6.28 -3.02 18.36
C GLY A 46 6.20 -3.06 19.89
N CYS A 47 5.50 -2.10 20.50
CA CYS A 47 5.24 -2.09 21.95
C CYS A 47 4.43 -3.32 22.39
N TYR A 48 3.38 -3.67 21.65
CA TYR A 48 2.57 -4.83 21.96
C TYR A 48 3.37 -6.14 21.90
N TYR A 49 4.20 -6.32 20.86
CA TYR A 49 5.09 -7.49 20.79
C TYR A 49 6.12 -7.54 21.90
N ALA A 50 6.66 -6.39 22.30
CA ALA A 50 7.61 -6.33 23.40
C ALA A 50 7.05 -6.98 24.67
N VAL A 51 5.77 -6.70 24.98
CA VAL A 51 5.10 -7.29 26.14
C VAL A 51 4.91 -8.79 25.97
N LEU A 52 4.51 -9.26 24.79
CA LEU A 52 4.34 -10.70 24.52
C LEU A 52 5.65 -11.48 24.58
N LEU A 53 6.74 -10.84 24.18
CA LEU A 53 8.08 -11.43 24.16
C LEU A 53 8.87 -11.19 25.44
N GLU A 54 8.27 -10.52 26.44
CA GLU A 54 8.95 -10.11 27.68
C GLU A 54 10.28 -9.39 27.40
N THR A 55 10.29 -8.52 26.39
CA THR A 55 11.49 -7.84 25.90
C THR A 55 11.25 -6.34 25.71
N THR A 56 12.22 -5.60 25.18
CA THR A 56 12.08 -4.17 24.88
C THR A 56 11.42 -3.96 23.50
N PRO A 57 10.71 -2.86 23.26
CA PRO A 57 10.18 -2.53 21.92
C PRO A 57 11.25 -2.56 20.84
N ASP A 58 12.45 -2.06 21.13
CA ASP A 58 13.56 -2.07 20.17
C ASP A 58 14.05 -3.49 19.85
N ASP A 59 14.11 -4.38 20.85
CA ASP A 59 14.55 -5.76 20.63
C ASP A 59 13.46 -6.61 19.98
N ALA A 60 12.19 -6.37 20.32
CA ALA A 60 11.05 -6.96 19.60
C ALA A 60 11.07 -6.51 18.14
N LEU A 61 11.21 -5.21 17.87
CA LEU A 61 11.32 -4.68 16.51
C LEU A 61 12.56 -5.19 15.78
N LYS A 62 13.70 -5.44 16.44
CA LYS A 62 14.88 -6.06 15.80
C LYS A 62 14.67 -7.55 15.48
N GLN A 63 13.98 -8.29 16.35
CA GLN A 63 13.60 -9.69 16.10
C GLN A 63 12.64 -9.79 14.90
N LEU A 64 11.77 -8.79 14.73
CA LEU A 64 10.84 -8.68 13.61
C LEU A 64 11.48 -8.08 12.35
N GLY A 65 12.38 -7.10 12.52
CA GLY A 65 12.85 -6.15 11.52
C GLY A 65 13.93 -6.67 10.57
N LYS A 66 14.35 -7.94 10.69
CA LYS A 66 15.20 -8.57 9.68
C LYS A 66 14.42 -9.06 8.45
N GLN A 67 13.10 -8.87 8.42
CA GLN A 67 12.23 -9.47 7.40
C GLN A 67 11.15 -8.48 6.93
N GLY A 68 10.65 -8.66 5.70
CA GLY A 68 9.61 -7.78 5.14
C GLY A 68 8.33 -7.82 5.98
N ALA A 69 7.51 -6.77 5.93
CA ALA A 69 6.36 -6.60 6.83
C ALA A 69 5.32 -7.74 6.80
N SER A 70 5.23 -8.54 5.72
CA SER A 70 4.40 -9.75 5.68
C SER A 70 4.94 -10.87 6.57
N GLN A 71 6.26 -10.97 6.64
CA GLN A 71 6.95 -11.95 7.45
C GLN A 71 6.92 -11.57 8.94
N VAL A 72 6.92 -10.26 9.24
CA VAL A 72 6.64 -9.74 10.59
C VAL A 72 5.30 -10.29 11.09
N THR A 73 4.21 -10.12 10.34
CA THR A 73 2.89 -10.67 10.73
C THR A 73 2.92 -12.18 10.97
N LYS A 74 3.56 -12.96 10.09
CA LYS A 74 3.63 -14.43 10.21
C LYS A 74 4.44 -14.90 11.41
N ASN A 75 5.60 -14.30 11.66
CA ASN A 75 6.43 -14.66 12.80
C ASN A 75 5.72 -14.34 14.10
N SER A 76 5.06 -13.19 14.13
CA SER A 76 4.26 -12.76 15.24
C SER A 76 3.07 -13.65 15.52
N GLU A 77 2.40 -14.15 14.47
CA GLU A 77 1.38 -15.19 14.60
C GLU A 77 1.95 -16.48 15.20
N ALA A 78 3.16 -16.89 14.82
CA ALA A 78 3.82 -18.07 15.40
C ALA A 78 4.12 -17.86 16.89
N ILE A 79 4.73 -16.73 17.25
CA ILE A 79 5.02 -16.35 18.64
C ILE A 79 3.73 -16.30 19.48
N ALA A 80 2.67 -15.69 18.93
CA ALA A 80 1.37 -15.62 19.59
C ALA A 80 0.83 -17.02 19.92
N LYS A 81 0.88 -17.95 18.97
CA LYS A 81 0.41 -19.34 19.15
C LYS A 81 1.23 -20.12 20.18
N GLU A 82 2.50 -19.76 20.39
CA GLU A 82 3.36 -20.38 21.41
C GLU A 82 3.11 -19.81 22.81
N LYS A 83 2.73 -18.54 22.92
CA LYS A 83 2.67 -17.80 24.20
C LYS A 83 1.25 -17.60 24.73
N LEU A 84 0.25 -17.60 23.86
CA LEU A 84 -1.13 -17.29 24.19
C LEU A 84 -2.04 -18.48 23.95
N SER A 85 -3.17 -18.51 24.67
CA SER A 85 -4.21 -19.52 24.47
C SER A 85 -5.60 -18.93 24.70
N GLY A 86 -6.63 -19.65 24.27
CA GLY A 86 -8.03 -19.25 24.46
C GLY A 86 -8.39 -17.93 23.76
N ASN A 87 -9.23 -17.12 24.41
CA ASN A 87 -9.80 -15.89 23.84
C ASN A 87 -8.74 -14.84 23.49
N GLU A 88 -7.63 -14.87 24.21
CA GLU A 88 -6.56 -13.90 24.06
C GLU A 88 -5.78 -14.09 22.75
N LEU A 89 -5.49 -15.36 22.42
CA LEU A 89 -4.90 -15.73 21.14
C LEU A 89 -5.82 -15.35 19.97
N VAL A 90 -7.11 -15.62 20.09
CA VAL A 90 -8.11 -15.27 19.05
C VAL A 90 -8.11 -13.76 18.80
N THR A 91 -8.18 -12.97 19.88
CA THR A 91 -8.19 -11.51 19.79
C THR A 91 -6.93 -10.98 19.09
N LEU A 92 -5.76 -11.53 19.41
CA LEU A 92 -4.54 -11.12 18.76
C LEU A 92 -4.52 -11.49 17.27
N LEU A 93 -4.87 -12.73 16.91
CA LEU A 93 -4.88 -13.14 15.51
C LEU A 93 -5.82 -12.26 14.68
N ASP A 94 -6.96 -11.85 15.24
CA ASP A 94 -7.86 -10.90 14.60
C ASP A 94 -7.21 -9.52 14.40
N LEU A 95 -6.45 -9.02 15.38
CA LEU A 95 -5.69 -7.76 15.23
C LEU A 95 -4.61 -7.87 14.16
N LEU A 96 -3.88 -8.98 14.10
CA LEU A 96 -2.84 -9.19 13.08
C LEU A 96 -3.44 -9.29 11.67
N ASN A 97 -4.58 -9.96 11.54
CA ASN A 97 -5.30 -10.06 10.28
C ASN A 97 -5.83 -8.70 9.81
N LYS A 98 -6.42 -7.90 10.71
CA LYS A 98 -6.83 -6.52 10.41
C LYS A 98 -5.64 -5.67 9.98
N LEU A 99 -4.52 -5.77 10.72
CA LEU A 99 -3.30 -5.04 10.41
C LEU A 99 -2.75 -5.42 9.03
N ASP A 100 -2.71 -6.71 8.69
CA ASP A 100 -2.23 -7.16 7.38
C ASP A 100 -3.13 -6.67 6.23
N SER A 101 -4.44 -6.68 6.43
CA SER A 101 -5.41 -6.15 5.47
C SER A 101 -5.18 -4.66 5.19
N VAL A 102 -5.06 -3.82 6.24
CA VAL A 102 -4.80 -2.39 6.05
C VAL A 102 -3.40 -2.12 5.50
N ARG A 103 -2.41 -2.94 5.87
CA ARG A 103 -1.03 -2.87 5.36
C ARG A 103 -0.99 -3.05 3.84
N ASN A 104 -1.70 -4.06 3.32
CA ASN A 104 -1.71 -4.34 1.88
C ASN A 104 -2.31 -3.16 1.10
N ARG A 105 -3.39 -2.56 1.58
CA ARG A 105 -4.00 -1.35 0.97
C ARG A 105 -3.07 -0.13 1.08
N ARG A 106 -2.48 0.11 2.24
CA ARG A 106 -1.50 1.20 2.48
C ARG A 106 -0.28 1.08 1.58
N ASN A 107 0.25 -0.13 1.38
CA ASN A 107 1.39 -0.36 0.50
C ASN A 107 1.12 0.10 -0.93
N ARG A 108 -0.09 -0.14 -1.46
CA ARG A 108 -0.47 0.38 -2.77
C ARG A 108 -0.43 1.91 -2.78
N VAL A 109 -1.03 2.56 -1.77
CA VAL A 109 -1.06 4.02 -1.67
C VAL A 109 0.34 4.66 -1.61
N GLN A 110 1.30 4.00 -0.93
CA GLN A 110 2.63 4.57 -0.68
C GLN A 110 3.70 4.17 -1.70
N HIS A 111 3.58 3.00 -2.33
CA HIS A 111 4.64 2.42 -3.16
C HIS A 111 4.28 2.28 -4.65
N ASP A 112 3.02 2.42 -5.02
CA ASP A 112 2.62 2.43 -6.42
C ASP A 112 2.81 3.82 -7.06
N ILE A 113 2.66 3.85 -8.38
CA ILE A 113 2.67 5.06 -9.18
C ILE A 113 1.23 5.50 -9.42
N TRP A 114 0.96 6.76 -9.07
CA TRP A 114 -0.35 7.37 -9.25
C TRP A 114 -0.64 7.69 -10.71
N SER A 115 -1.86 7.37 -11.12
CA SER A 115 -2.34 7.53 -12.49
C SER A 115 -3.75 8.07 -12.54
N ARG A 116 -4.14 8.64 -13.67
CA ARG A 116 -5.47 9.19 -13.93
C ARG A 116 -5.92 8.85 -15.34
N ARG A 117 -7.19 8.49 -15.46
CA ARG A 117 -7.88 8.37 -16.76
C ARG A 117 -8.43 9.72 -17.17
N ALA A 118 -8.47 9.97 -18.46
CA ALA A 118 -9.04 11.20 -18.98
C ALA A 118 -10.51 11.36 -18.57
N GLY A 119 -10.89 12.58 -18.18
CA GLY A 119 -12.23 12.91 -17.70
C GLY A 119 -12.51 12.56 -16.24
N GLU A 120 -11.64 11.80 -15.56
CA GLU A 120 -11.84 11.43 -14.15
C GLU A 120 -11.11 12.39 -13.20
N ALA A 121 -11.83 13.39 -12.69
CA ALA A 121 -11.24 14.41 -11.81
C ALA A 121 -11.07 13.97 -10.34
N HIS A 122 -11.84 12.96 -9.90
CA HIS A 122 -11.98 12.59 -8.48
C HIS A 122 -11.54 11.16 -8.16
N ILE A 123 -11.04 10.44 -9.17
CA ILE A 123 -10.59 9.06 -9.05
C ILE A 123 -9.15 9.01 -9.53
N LEU A 124 -8.26 8.50 -8.69
CA LEU A 124 -6.89 8.18 -9.07
C LEU A 124 -6.66 6.68 -8.97
N TYR A 125 -5.73 6.16 -9.75
CA TYR A 125 -5.39 4.75 -9.76
C TYR A 125 -3.97 4.54 -9.26
N ALA A 126 -3.78 3.51 -8.44
CA ALA A 126 -2.48 3.04 -8.03
C ALA A 126 -2.02 1.90 -8.95
N VAL A 127 -0.96 2.15 -9.73
CA VAL A 127 -0.38 1.17 -10.65
C VAL A 127 0.93 0.65 -10.09
N HIS A 128 1.11 -0.66 -10.05
CA HIS A 128 2.30 -1.25 -9.47
C HIS A 128 3.55 -0.84 -10.26
N VAL A 129 4.64 -0.57 -9.55
CA VAL A 129 5.92 -0.17 -10.17
C VAL A 129 6.43 -1.20 -11.19
N ASP A 130 6.16 -2.50 -10.97
CA ASP A 130 6.55 -3.54 -11.91
C ASP A 130 5.75 -3.49 -13.21
N ASP A 131 4.47 -3.09 -13.16
CA ASP A 131 3.66 -2.93 -14.38
C ASP A 131 4.13 -1.73 -15.19
N TYR A 132 4.52 -0.64 -14.51
CA TYR A 132 5.15 0.51 -15.16
C TYR A 132 6.49 0.12 -15.78
N ARG A 133 7.35 -0.60 -15.04
CA ARG A 133 8.62 -1.12 -15.59
C ARG A 133 8.39 -2.00 -16.81
N ARG A 134 7.40 -2.89 -16.75
CA ARG A 134 7.07 -3.81 -17.85
C ARG A 134 6.68 -3.04 -19.12
N LEU A 135 5.85 -2.00 -19.00
CA LEU A 135 5.50 -1.15 -20.14
C LEU A 135 6.75 -0.59 -20.84
N PHE A 136 7.68 -0.03 -20.09
CA PHE A 136 8.91 0.54 -20.66
C PHE A 136 9.80 -0.52 -21.33
N LEU A 137 9.90 -1.71 -20.75
CA LEU A 137 10.64 -2.82 -21.36
C LEU A 137 9.98 -3.27 -22.67
N GLU A 138 8.66 -3.41 -22.70
CA GLU A 138 7.91 -3.76 -23.91
C GLU A 138 8.06 -2.69 -24.99
N MET A 139 7.95 -1.40 -24.64
CA MET A 139 8.15 -0.28 -25.58
C MET A 139 9.58 -0.25 -26.13
N ALA A 140 10.60 -0.43 -25.27
CA ALA A 140 11.99 -0.45 -25.70
C ALA A 140 12.30 -1.64 -26.63
N GLU A 141 11.66 -2.79 -26.42
CA GLU A 141 11.81 -3.93 -27.31
C GLU A 141 11.10 -3.73 -28.64
N ASN A 142 9.86 -3.21 -28.61
CA ASN A 142 9.11 -2.91 -29.83
C ASN A 142 9.80 -1.86 -30.72
N ALA A 143 10.53 -0.92 -30.12
CA ALA A 143 11.30 0.10 -30.85
C ALA A 143 12.51 -0.45 -31.63
N LYS A 144 12.93 -1.70 -31.36
CA LYS A 144 14.01 -2.38 -32.11
C LYS A 144 13.50 -3.10 -33.36
N ASP A 145 12.19 -3.14 -33.60
CA ASP A 145 11.64 -3.81 -34.77
C ASP A 145 12.08 -3.09 -36.06
N THR A 146 12.51 -3.88 -37.03
CA THR A 146 12.80 -3.43 -38.39
C THR A 146 11.57 -2.93 -39.12
N ASP A 147 10.38 -3.46 -38.79
CA ASP A 147 9.09 -2.92 -39.22
C ASP A 147 8.59 -1.89 -38.19
N GLN A 148 8.80 -0.61 -38.51
CA GLN A 148 8.43 0.49 -37.63
C GLN A 148 6.91 0.60 -37.41
N ALA A 149 6.09 0.22 -38.40
CA ALA A 149 4.64 0.29 -38.27
C ALA A 149 4.13 -0.80 -37.31
N ALA A 150 4.60 -2.04 -37.48
CA ALA A 150 4.27 -3.13 -36.58
C ALA A 150 4.79 -2.88 -35.14
N GLY A 151 5.99 -2.29 -35.00
CA GLY A 151 6.54 -1.87 -33.71
C GLY A 151 5.69 -0.81 -33.00
N ALA A 152 5.16 0.16 -33.75
CA ALA A 152 4.25 1.19 -33.22
C ALA A 152 2.93 0.58 -32.73
N ASP A 153 2.29 -0.28 -33.52
CA ASP A 153 1.01 -0.92 -33.16
C ASP A 153 1.12 -1.78 -31.89
N ARG A 154 2.24 -2.51 -31.73
CA ARG A 154 2.48 -3.27 -30.48
C ARG A 154 2.73 -2.37 -29.28
N SER A 155 3.39 -1.22 -29.47
CA SER A 155 3.60 -0.24 -28.40
C SER A 155 2.29 0.40 -27.95
N ILE A 156 1.38 0.70 -28.89
CA ILE A 156 0.02 1.17 -28.59
C ILE A 156 -0.75 0.09 -27.80
N THR A 157 -0.64 -1.18 -28.23
CA THR A 157 -1.29 -2.29 -27.54
C THR A 157 -0.78 -2.44 -26.11
N ALA A 158 0.52 -2.34 -25.88
CA ALA A 158 1.14 -2.37 -24.55
C ALA A 158 0.65 -1.21 -23.66
N ALA A 159 0.58 0.01 -24.21
CA ALA A 159 0.07 1.19 -23.52
C ALA A 159 -1.41 1.04 -23.12
N ASN A 160 -2.26 0.52 -24.01
CA ASN A 160 -3.66 0.27 -23.73
C ASN A 160 -3.85 -0.81 -22.65
N LYS A 161 -3.07 -1.89 -22.71
CA LYS A 161 -3.06 -2.94 -21.68
C LYS A 161 -2.63 -2.38 -20.33
N TYR A 162 -1.61 -1.53 -20.31
CA TYR A 162 -1.13 -0.86 -19.10
C TYR A 162 -2.23 0.00 -18.47
N ALA A 163 -2.89 0.86 -19.25
CA ALA A 163 -3.99 1.70 -18.78
C ALA A 163 -5.21 0.88 -18.29
N ALA A 164 -5.49 -0.25 -18.93
CA ALA A 164 -6.55 -1.17 -18.53
C ALA A 164 -6.25 -1.88 -17.19
N ASN A 165 -4.97 -2.20 -16.92
CA ASN A 165 -4.53 -2.88 -15.71
C ASN A 165 -4.51 -1.98 -14.46
N ALA A 166 -4.80 -0.68 -14.60
CA ALA A 166 -5.01 0.23 -13.48
C ALA A 166 -6.32 -0.11 -12.75
N ALA A 167 -6.28 -1.14 -11.90
CA ALA A 167 -7.46 -1.70 -11.23
C ALA A 167 -7.72 -1.10 -9.83
N ASN A 168 -6.68 -0.60 -9.16
CA ASN A 168 -6.80 -0.08 -7.79
C ASN A 168 -7.22 1.39 -7.83
N ALA A 169 -8.53 1.61 -7.95
CA ALA A 169 -9.13 2.94 -7.92
C ALA A 169 -9.24 3.47 -6.48
N PHE A 170 -8.88 4.73 -6.31
CA PHE A 170 -8.99 5.47 -5.05
C PHE A 170 -9.76 6.76 -5.26
N THR A 171 -10.69 7.00 -4.35
CA THR A 171 -11.31 8.31 -4.14
C THR A 171 -10.68 8.95 -2.90
N LEU A 172 -10.86 10.25 -2.72
CA LEU A 172 -10.43 10.90 -1.48
C LEU A 172 -11.12 10.27 -0.26
N GLU A 173 -12.38 9.86 -0.40
CA GLU A 173 -13.12 9.16 0.64
C GLU A 173 -12.51 7.79 0.97
N SER A 174 -12.14 6.99 -0.04
CA SER A 174 -11.55 5.67 0.21
C SER A 174 -10.18 5.76 0.90
N LEU A 175 -9.42 6.85 0.65
CA LEU A 175 -8.20 7.16 1.40
C LEU A 175 -8.49 7.54 2.86
N LYS A 176 -9.52 8.35 3.11
CA LYS A 176 -9.96 8.69 4.47
C LYS A 176 -10.43 7.46 5.25
N THR A 177 -11.16 6.56 4.59
CA THR A 177 -11.56 5.28 5.18
C THR A 177 -10.33 4.45 5.52
N LEU A 178 -9.36 4.32 4.60
CA LEU A 178 -8.12 3.61 4.88
C LEU A 178 -7.38 4.20 6.10
N ARG A 179 -7.27 5.53 6.20
CA ARG A 179 -6.68 6.17 7.40
C ARG A 179 -7.43 5.79 8.66
N THR A 180 -8.76 5.88 8.63
CA THR A 180 -9.63 5.52 9.78
C THR A 180 -9.44 4.05 10.18
N ASP A 181 -9.34 3.14 9.21
CA ASP A 181 -9.09 1.72 9.48
C ASP A 181 -7.73 1.51 10.18
N ILE A 182 -6.69 2.25 9.76
CA ILE A 182 -5.38 2.22 10.41
C ILE A 182 -5.46 2.78 11.83
N GLU A 183 -6.18 3.88 12.06
CA GLU A 183 -6.39 4.48 13.38
C GLU A 183 -7.10 3.52 14.34
N LEU A 184 -8.12 2.80 13.86
CA LEU A 184 -8.84 1.80 14.64
C LEU A 184 -7.92 0.64 15.05
N VAL A 185 -7.19 0.05 14.10
CA VAL A 185 -6.25 -1.04 14.41
C VAL A 185 -5.14 -0.57 15.35
N SER A 186 -4.60 0.63 15.14
CA SER A 186 -3.61 1.24 16.03
C SER A 186 -4.12 1.42 17.45
N THR A 187 -5.38 1.85 17.59
CA THR A 187 -6.06 2.02 18.87
C THR A 187 -6.29 0.68 19.57
N ASP A 188 -6.70 -0.34 18.82
CA ASP A 188 -6.90 -1.67 19.38
C ASP A 188 -5.58 -2.30 19.85
N LEU A 189 -4.47 -2.08 19.12
CA LEU A 189 -3.13 -2.55 19.51
C LEU A 189 -2.66 -1.94 20.84
N ILE A 190 -2.82 -0.62 21.01
CA ILE A 190 -2.37 0.03 22.25
C ILE A 190 -3.27 -0.32 23.44
N LYS A 191 -4.58 -0.52 23.22
CA LYS A 191 -5.49 -1.03 24.26
C LYS A 191 -5.05 -2.43 24.74
N ALA A 192 -4.82 -3.34 23.80
CA ALA A 192 -4.34 -4.68 24.11
C ALA A 192 -3.00 -4.65 24.88
N PHE A 193 -2.11 -3.71 24.55
CA PHE A 193 -0.85 -3.49 25.28
C PHE A 193 -1.09 -3.09 26.75
N PHE A 194 -1.97 -2.11 27.01
CA PHE A 194 -2.24 -1.67 28.38
C PHE A 194 -2.97 -2.73 29.20
N GLU A 195 -3.94 -3.43 28.59
CA GLU A 195 -4.62 -4.57 29.21
C GLU A 195 -3.60 -5.63 29.66
N LYS A 196 -2.58 -5.89 28.84
CA LYS A 196 -1.52 -6.83 29.19
C LYS A 196 -0.60 -6.40 30.32
N LEU A 197 -0.39 -5.10 30.48
CA LEU A 197 0.44 -4.59 31.58
C LEU A 197 -0.30 -4.54 32.92
N ASN A 198 -1.57 -4.97 32.99
CA ASN A 198 -2.45 -4.75 34.16
C ASN A 198 -2.53 -3.26 34.57
N ILE A 199 -2.29 -2.35 33.63
CA ILE A 199 -2.53 -0.93 33.82
C ILE A 199 -3.95 -0.70 33.33
N GLY A 200 -4.92 -1.02 34.20
CA GLY A 200 -6.33 -0.74 33.96
C GLY A 200 -6.57 0.77 33.94
N GLY A 201 -7.33 1.22 32.94
CA GLY A 201 -7.90 2.56 32.90
C GLY A 201 -8.94 2.82 33.98
#